data_AF-A0A942HS50-F1
#
_entry.id   AF-A0A942HS50-F1
#
_cell.length_a   1.000
_cell.length_b   1.000
_cell.length_c   1.000
_cell.angle_alpha   90.00
_cell.angle_beta   90.00
_cell.angle_gamma   90.00
#
_symmetry.space_group_name_H-M   'P 1'
#
loop_
_entity.id
_entity.type
_entity.pdbx_description
1 polymer ?
#
loop_
_entity_poly.entity_id
_entity_poly.type
_entity_poly.pdbx_seq_one_letter_code
_entity_poly.pdbx_strand_id
1 'polypeptide(L)'
;MKLKFTLPIAFCLLLNVSAGYAESPRSELNQTLEAADNAYKAKDFKKAVDLYTKALSLAKSTGSNDPRVGSAMNGIAASFEGQGSKTEALAMYKQALAAKEASVGHIDPALLPILDNLASFYRSSGDTDSALTTYKRTLSIRENIKDGETGELAKNLNSIAALYRDTAKYTLAEPLLVRVVTVVEKVSGPDSPSVAVALNNLAVVYREQNKIKEAEVLYDRALKIREKAFGAESQETAASLSNLARVYREEGRFEEAEPLLKRVLAIIEKVDPESPSVVTALNNLATVYKEEAKYSDAEAAYKRSAALEEKLHGASAYSLAPILTNLALVLNIEAKDTEAEPVMKRVIEVTEKALGPDDPNLAIALSNLAELYRQQGKFADAEGLMKRTLAIRSKSLGADNPEVATNHSDLALLYREQGKLTDAEPAFKDAIAIQEKYEKQRPGELANSLNNLAKLYRDQGKLAESEALYKRSLALREQTYGANDSRVAASLRNYAMLLRKMSKDADADKMDARAEAIEAKSDNKLNIN
;
A
#
# COMPACT_ATOMS: atom_id res chain seq x y z
N MET A 1 -62.09 50.93 72.59
CA MET A 1 -62.78 50.43 71.39
C MET A 1 -62.59 48.91 71.36
N LYS A 2 -63.66 48.16 71.64
CA LYS A 2 -63.68 46.69 71.67
C LYS A 2 -63.56 46.16 70.25
N LEU A 3 -62.80 45.09 70.01
CA LEU A 3 -63.31 43.84 69.45
C LEU A 3 -62.31 42.70 69.68
N LYS A 4 -62.77 41.69 70.44
CA LYS A 4 -62.26 40.31 70.47
C LYS A 4 -62.78 39.55 69.24
N PHE A 5 -62.25 38.35 69.01
CA PHE A 5 -62.88 37.08 68.54
C PHE A 5 -61.85 36.31 67.67
N THR A 6 -61.12 35.34 68.22
CA THR A 6 -61.38 33.87 68.25
C THR A 6 -61.60 33.21 66.88
N LEU A 7 -60.72 32.23 66.58
CA LEU A 7 -60.79 31.25 65.51
C LEU A 7 -62.13 30.50 65.44
N PRO A 8 -62.42 29.90 64.26
CA PRO A 8 -62.82 28.50 64.23
C PRO A 8 -61.88 27.67 63.35
N ILE A 9 -61.48 26.52 63.90
CA ILE A 9 -60.91 25.39 63.17
C ILE A 9 -62.08 24.73 62.43
N ALA A 10 -62.02 24.67 61.10
CA ALA A 10 -62.93 23.85 60.29
C ALA A 10 -62.11 22.97 59.35
N PHE A 11 -62.19 21.67 59.64
CA PHE A 11 -61.73 20.55 58.83
C PHE A 11 -62.45 20.59 57.47
N CYS A 12 -61.70 20.62 56.36
CA CYS A 12 -62.26 20.34 55.03
C CYS A 12 -61.38 19.30 54.32
N LEU A 13 -62.07 18.32 53.75
CA LEU A 13 -61.56 17.07 53.22
C LEU A 13 -60.60 17.23 52.03
N LEU A 14 -59.73 16.23 51.94
CA LEU A 14 -59.00 15.75 50.76
C LEU A 14 -59.72 15.99 49.43
N LEU A 15 -59.07 16.76 48.56
CA LEU A 15 -59.05 16.50 47.12
C LEU A 15 -57.59 16.60 46.67
N ASN A 16 -56.91 15.44 46.62
CA ASN A 16 -55.69 15.26 45.85
C ASN A 16 -56.02 15.48 44.37
N VAL A 17 -55.81 16.68 43.87
CA VAL A 17 -55.57 16.88 42.44
C VAL A 17 -54.06 16.78 42.26
N SER A 18 -53.60 15.59 41.89
CA SER A 18 -52.28 15.42 41.28
C SER A 18 -52.29 16.17 39.94
N ALA A 19 -52.01 17.47 39.98
CA ALA A 19 -51.61 18.21 38.79
C ALA A 19 -50.25 17.63 38.37
N GLY A 20 -50.29 16.68 37.43
CA GLY A 20 -49.08 16.25 36.74
C GLY A 20 -48.41 17.48 36.15
N TYR A 21 -47.18 17.76 36.57
CA TYR A 21 -46.33 18.72 35.88
C TYR A 21 -46.17 18.22 34.45
N ALA A 22 -46.92 18.80 33.51
CA ALA A 22 -46.64 18.59 32.10
C ALA A 22 -45.24 19.14 31.84
N GLU A 23 -44.28 18.26 31.58
CA GLU A 23 -42.93 18.67 31.20
C GLU A 23 -43.01 19.60 29.98
N SER A 24 -42.21 20.66 29.99
CA SER A 24 -42.11 21.55 28.83
C SER A 24 -41.74 20.73 27.58
N PRO A 25 -42.30 21.00 26.39
CA PRO A 25 -41.91 20.33 25.14
C PRO A 25 -40.39 20.32 24.88
N ARG A 26 -39.66 21.30 25.43
CA ARG A 26 -38.20 21.39 25.37
C ARG A 26 -37.49 20.33 26.24
N SER A 27 -38.06 19.98 27.39
CA SER A 27 -37.57 18.92 28.29
C SER A 27 -37.75 17.56 27.64
N GLU A 28 -38.97 17.28 27.13
CA GLU A 28 -39.27 16.00 26.48
C GLU A 28 -38.39 15.75 25.25
N LEU A 29 -38.15 16.78 24.44
CA LEU A 29 -37.26 16.69 23.28
C LEU A 29 -35.82 16.31 23.67
N ASN A 30 -35.26 16.95 24.70
CA ASN A 30 -33.90 16.67 25.13
C ASN A 30 -33.76 15.24 25.70
N GLN A 31 -34.72 14.79 26.52
CA GLN A 31 -34.76 13.42 27.03
C GLN A 31 -34.88 12.39 25.89
N THR A 32 -35.70 12.70 24.87
CA THR A 32 -35.87 11.81 23.71
C THR A 32 -34.59 11.71 22.88
N LEU A 33 -33.88 12.82 22.68
CA LEU A 33 -32.58 12.82 21.99
C LEU A 33 -31.53 12.00 22.76
N GLU A 34 -31.44 12.18 24.08
CA GLU A 34 -30.51 11.42 24.91
C GLU A 34 -30.82 9.91 24.88
N ALA A 35 -32.10 9.53 24.95
CA ALA A 35 -32.51 8.14 24.79
C ALA A 35 -32.14 7.57 23.42
N ALA A 36 -32.25 8.38 22.36
CA ALA A 36 -31.86 8.00 21.01
C ALA A 36 -30.33 7.82 20.88
N ASP A 37 -29.54 8.73 21.42
CA ASP A 37 -28.07 8.63 21.49
C ASP A 37 -27.64 7.35 22.22
N ASN A 38 -28.30 7.02 23.32
CA ASN A 38 -28.01 5.79 24.08
C ASN A 38 -28.37 4.53 23.29
N ALA A 39 -29.51 4.51 22.59
CA ALA A 39 -29.87 3.40 21.70
C ALA A 39 -28.86 3.23 20.56
N TYR A 40 -28.42 4.35 19.95
CA TYR A 40 -27.40 4.34 18.91
C TYR A 40 -26.07 3.80 19.42
N LYS A 41 -25.59 4.25 20.59
CA LYS A 41 -24.36 3.74 21.23
C LYS A 41 -24.47 2.25 21.57
N ALA A 42 -25.65 1.78 21.93
CA ALA A 42 -25.93 0.36 22.14
C ALA A 42 -26.04 -0.46 20.84
N LYS A 43 -25.86 0.18 19.68
CA LYS A 43 -26.04 -0.40 18.32
C LYS A 43 -27.44 -0.93 18.04
N ASP A 44 -28.44 -0.51 18.83
CA ASP A 44 -29.85 -0.75 18.53
C ASP A 44 -30.33 0.32 17.55
N PHE A 45 -29.87 0.20 16.31
CA PHE A 45 -30.07 1.23 15.29
C PHE A 45 -31.54 1.40 14.92
N LYS A 46 -32.35 0.34 15.02
CA LYS A 46 -33.80 0.42 14.77
C LYS A 46 -34.48 1.28 15.82
N LYS A 47 -34.23 0.99 17.11
CA LYS A 47 -34.74 1.81 18.22
C LYS A 47 -34.21 3.24 18.16
N ALA A 48 -32.96 3.43 17.76
CA ALA A 48 -32.39 4.76 17.57
C ALA A 48 -33.14 5.55 16.49
N VAL A 49 -33.44 4.95 15.32
CA VAL A 49 -34.25 5.59 14.27
C VAL A 49 -35.62 5.99 14.81
N ASP A 50 -36.31 5.11 15.53
CA ASP A 50 -37.65 5.39 16.07
C ASP A 50 -37.61 6.59 17.04
N LEU A 51 -36.63 6.60 17.96
CA LEU A 51 -36.45 7.66 18.95
C LEU A 51 -36.02 8.98 18.31
N TYR A 52 -35.08 8.97 17.35
CA TYR A 52 -34.71 10.18 16.63
C TYR A 52 -35.84 10.72 15.75
N THR A 53 -36.68 9.85 15.20
CA THR A 53 -37.87 10.27 14.44
C THR A 53 -38.89 10.95 15.35
N LYS A 54 -39.08 10.45 16.58
CA LYS A 54 -39.86 11.14 17.62
C LYS A 54 -39.24 12.48 18.00
N ALA A 55 -37.92 12.53 18.20
CA ALA A 55 -37.22 13.79 18.49
C ALA A 55 -37.36 14.80 17.34
N LEU A 56 -37.32 14.34 16.09
CA LEU A 56 -37.51 15.18 14.91
C LEU A 56 -38.91 15.79 14.85
N SER A 57 -39.96 15.04 15.18
CA SER A 57 -41.33 15.58 15.20
C SER A 57 -41.52 16.61 16.31
N LEU A 58 -40.97 16.35 17.50
CA LEU A 58 -40.95 17.30 18.62
C LEU A 58 -40.13 18.57 18.29
N ALA A 59 -38.99 18.45 17.62
CA ALA A 59 -38.18 19.60 17.22
C ALA A 59 -38.88 20.46 16.15
N LYS A 60 -39.65 19.85 15.25
CA LYS A 60 -40.44 20.60 14.26
C LYS A 60 -41.61 21.35 14.90
N SER A 61 -42.20 20.83 15.98
CA SER A 61 -43.30 21.48 16.69
C SER A 61 -42.85 22.71 17.50
N THR A 62 -41.56 22.80 17.85
CA THR A 62 -40.96 23.99 18.48
C THR A 62 -40.55 25.08 17.48
N GLY A 63 -40.60 24.80 16.17
CA GLY A 63 -40.34 25.73 15.08
C GLY A 63 -39.50 25.10 13.95
N SER A 64 -39.77 25.48 12.69
CA SER A 64 -39.08 24.89 11.52
C SER A 64 -37.57 25.15 11.45
N ASN A 65 -37.10 26.20 12.13
CA ASN A 65 -35.68 26.60 12.17
C ASN A 65 -34.99 26.16 13.47
N ASP A 66 -35.59 25.24 14.25
CA ASP A 66 -34.97 24.73 15.46
C ASP A 66 -33.68 23.95 15.11
N PRO A 67 -32.50 24.34 15.65
CA PRO A 67 -31.23 23.70 15.32
C PRO A 67 -31.18 22.20 15.71
N ARG A 68 -32.13 21.72 16.52
CA ARG A 68 -32.25 20.29 16.88
C ARG A 68 -32.87 19.46 15.77
N VAL A 69 -33.58 20.06 14.80
CA VAL A 69 -34.08 19.37 13.60
C VAL A 69 -32.92 18.70 12.86
N GLY A 70 -31.88 19.46 12.50
CA GLY A 70 -30.69 18.91 11.84
C GLY A 70 -29.94 17.89 12.70
N SER A 71 -29.97 18.04 14.03
CA SER A 71 -29.29 17.11 14.94
C SER A 71 -30.01 15.76 15.03
N ALA A 72 -31.34 15.76 15.12
CA ALA A 72 -32.15 14.55 15.06
C ALA A 72 -32.00 13.84 13.70
N MET A 73 -32.02 14.58 12.60
CA MET A 73 -31.81 14.02 11.25
C MET A 73 -30.42 13.40 11.09
N ASN A 74 -29.38 14.01 11.65
CA ASN A 74 -28.04 13.42 11.68
C ASN A 74 -28.00 12.08 12.45
N GLY A 75 -28.72 11.99 13.57
CA GLY A 75 -28.89 10.74 14.32
C GLY A 75 -29.61 9.65 13.53
N ILE A 76 -30.66 10.01 12.79
CA ILE A 76 -31.35 9.10 11.86
C ILE A 76 -30.39 8.60 10.78
N ALA A 77 -29.65 9.52 10.15
CA ALA A 77 -28.70 9.19 9.08
C ALA A 77 -27.62 8.21 9.55
N ALA A 78 -26.99 8.48 10.71
CA ALA A 78 -26.00 7.59 11.31
C ALA A 78 -26.59 6.22 11.67
N SER A 79 -27.86 6.17 12.08
CA SER A 79 -28.56 4.92 12.39
C SER A 79 -28.90 4.12 11.13
N PHE A 80 -29.23 4.77 10.01
CA PHE A 80 -29.39 4.11 8.72
C PHE A 80 -28.05 3.57 8.20
N GLU A 81 -26.96 4.33 8.37
CA GLU A 81 -25.62 3.86 8.03
C GLU A 81 -25.26 2.60 8.83
N GLY A 82 -25.52 2.59 10.15
CA GLY A 82 -25.33 1.41 11.00
C GLY A 82 -26.15 0.18 10.58
N GLN A 83 -27.28 0.39 9.89
CA GLN A 83 -28.11 -0.68 9.31
C GLN A 83 -27.66 -1.12 7.90
N GLY A 84 -26.66 -0.46 7.32
CA GLY A 84 -26.22 -0.70 5.94
C GLY A 84 -27.06 -0.01 4.86
N SER A 85 -28.05 0.81 5.25
CA SER A 85 -28.93 1.58 4.36
C SER A 85 -28.21 2.83 3.84
N LYS A 86 -27.22 2.63 2.96
CA LYS A 86 -26.31 3.71 2.49
C LYS A 86 -27.04 4.84 1.75
N THR A 87 -28.02 4.51 0.91
CA THR A 87 -28.74 5.50 0.10
C THR A 87 -29.58 6.43 0.99
N GLU A 88 -30.30 5.85 1.94
CA GLU A 88 -31.13 6.55 2.91
C GLU A 88 -30.28 7.37 3.87
N ALA A 89 -29.14 6.82 4.33
CA ALA A 89 -28.19 7.52 5.17
C ALA A 89 -27.65 8.78 4.47
N LEU A 90 -27.17 8.67 3.23
CA LEU A 90 -26.65 9.82 2.49
C LEU A 90 -27.71 10.90 2.25
N ALA A 91 -28.91 10.49 1.84
CA ALA A 91 -30.02 11.42 1.64
C ALA A 91 -30.34 12.16 2.95
N MET A 92 -30.40 11.44 4.07
CA MET A 92 -30.70 12.02 5.37
C MET A 92 -29.58 12.92 5.89
N TYR A 93 -28.29 12.58 5.71
CA TYR A 93 -27.16 13.45 6.07
C TYR A 93 -27.21 14.78 5.30
N LYS A 94 -27.51 14.75 4.00
CA LYS A 94 -27.63 15.98 3.19
C LYS A 94 -28.79 16.85 3.67
N GLN A 95 -29.94 16.25 3.98
CA GLN A 95 -31.07 16.99 4.54
C GLN A 95 -30.77 17.54 5.94
N ALA A 96 -30.09 16.77 6.79
CA ALA A 96 -29.65 17.19 8.11
C ALA A 96 -28.74 18.43 8.04
N LEU A 97 -27.77 18.40 7.13
CA LEU A 97 -26.86 19.52 6.89
C LEU A 97 -27.61 20.76 6.41
N ALA A 98 -28.48 20.63 5.40
CA ALA A 98 -29.26 21.75 4.88
C ALA A 98 -30.19 22.38 5.94
N ALA A 99 -30.86 21.55 6.75
CA ALA A 99 -31.70 22.03 7.84
C ALA A 99 -30.89 22.76 8.92
N LYS A 100 -29.70 22.23 9.25
CA LYS A 100 -28.81 22.86 10.23
C LYS A 100 -28.27 24.19 9.71
N GLU A 101 -27.80 24.24 8.46
CA GLU A 101 -27.31 25.47 7.81
C GLU A 101 -28.37 26.56 7.75
N ALA A 102 -29.63 26.22 7.47
CA ALA A 102 -30.72 27.18 7.49
C ALA A 102 -30.94 27.81 8.88
N SER A 103 -30.56 27.10 9.95
CA SER A 103 -30.72 27.57 11.34
C SER A 103 -29.53 28.39 11.87
N VAL A 104 -28.29 28.01 11.51
CA VAL A 104 -27.06 28.59 12.10
C VAL A 104 -26.11 29.23 11.08
N GLY A 105 -26.41 29.15 9.78
CA GLY A 105 -25.51 29.59 8.71
C GLY A 105 -24.45 28.54 8.34
N HIS A 106 -23.53 28.89 7.44
CA HIS A 106 -22.62 27.93 6.79
C HIS A 106 -21.26 27.70 7.48
N ILE A 107 -20.90 28.52 8.47
CA ILE A 107 -19.56 28.51 9.10
C ILE A 107 -19.66 28.21 10.62
N ASP A 108 -20.86 27.88 11.13
CA ASP A 108 -21.08 27.68 12.56
C ASP A 108 -20.52 26.33 13.07
N PRO A 109 -19.87 26.29 14.26
CA PRO A 109 -19.41 25.05 14.91
C PRO A 109 -20.45 23.95 15.03
N ALA A 110 -21.73 24.30 15.15
CA ALA A 110 -22.81 23.33 15.31
C ALA A 110 -23.03 22.47 14.05
N LEU A 111 -22.38 22.80 12.93
CA LEU A 111 -22.33 21.97 11.73
C LEU A 111 -21.33 20.81 11.84
N LEU A 112 -20.31 20.90 12.70
CA LEU A 112 -19.20 19.95 12.77
C LEU A 112 -19.64 18.50 12.95
N PRO A 113 -20.58 18.15 13.86
CA PRO A 113 -21.02 16.75 14.01
C PRO A 113 -21.61 16.16 12.74
N ILE A 114 -22.34 16.96 11.96
CA ILE A 114 -22.97 16.50 10.71
C ILE A 114 -21.93 16.38 9.60
N LEU A 115 -21.04 17.37 9.48
CA LEU A 115 -20.00 17.39 8.47
C LEU A 115 -18.96 16.28 8.71
N ASP A 116 -18.57 16.02 9.96
CA ASP A 116 -17.64 14.94 10.31
C ASP A 116 -18.23 13.57 9.96
N ASN A 117 -19.51 13.33 10.30
CA ASN A 117 -20.21 12.09 9.93
C ASN A 117 -20.32 11.94 8.40
N LEU A 118 -20.75 13.01 7.69
CA LEU A 118 -20.89 12.99 6.24
C LEU A 118 -19.54 12.77 5.54
N ALA A 119 -18.46 13.41 6.02
CA ALA A 119 -17.11 13.21 5.48
C ALA A 119 -16.61 11.77 5.71
N SER A 120 -16.88 11.20 6.89
CA SER A 120 -16.61 9.80 7.19
C SER A 120 -17.39 8.86 6.26
N PHE A 121 -18.68 9.12 6.07
CA PHE A 121 -19.55 8.35 5.17
C PHE A 121 -19.03 8.34 3.74
N TYR A 122 -18.66 9.52 3.21
CA TYR A 122 -18.09 9.64 1.87
C TYR A 122 -16.80 8.83 1.74
N ARG A 123 -15.90 8.94 2.73
CA ARG A 123 -14.65 8.18 2.76
C ARG A 123 -14.91 6.68 2.77
N SER A 124 -15.81 6.18 3.61
CA SER A 124 -16.17 4.75 3.65
C SER A 124 -16.90 4.26 2.40
N SER A 125 -17.48 5.18 1.62
CA SER A 125 -18.14 4.89 0.35
C SER A 125 -17.18 4.97 -0.85
N GLY A 126 -15.92 5.34 -0.64
CA GLY A 126 -14.92 5.52 -1.70
C GLY A 126 -15.01 6.85 -2.44
N ASP A 127 -15.96 7.73 -2.08
CA ASP A 127 -16.11 9.06 -2.68
C ASP A 127 -15.09 10.03 -2.06
N THR A 128 -13.86 9.92 -2.56
CA THR A 128 -12.69 10.65 -2.05
C THR A 128 -12.83 12.15 -2.22
N ASP A 129 -13.44 12.62 -3.32
CA ASP A 129 -13.56 14.05 -3.62
C ASP A 129 -14.59 14.73 -2.71
N SER A 130 -15.75 14.10 -2.50
CA SER A 130 -16.75 14.61 -1.56
C SER A 130 -16.23 14.55 -0.11
N ALA A 131 -15.51 13.49 0.25
CA ALA A 131 -14.88 13.38 1.57
C ALA A 131 -13.87 14.51 1.79
N LEU A 132 -12.96 14.75 0.83
CA LEU A 132 -11.95 15.79 0.91
C LEU A 132 -12.57 17.18 1.00
N THR A 133 -13.59 17.45 0.19
CA THR A 133 -14.32 18.73 0.21
C THR A 133 -14.97 18.98 1.56
N THR A 134 -15.63 17.95 2.10
CA THR A 134 -16.32 18.05 3.40
C THR A 134 -15.32 18.20 4.54
N TYR A 135 -14.22 17.45 4.55
CA TYR A 135 -13.17 17.61 5.57
C TYR A 135 -12.48 18.98 5.51
N LYS A 136 -12.20 19.53 4.32
CA LYS A 136 -11.67 20.90 4.20
C LYS A 136 -12.62 21.94 4.77
N ARG A 137 -13.93 21.73 4.61
CA ARG A 137 -14.93 22.59 5.21
C ARG A 137 -14.92 22.51 6.74
N THR A 138 -14.85 21.29 7.30
CA THR A 138 -14.70 21.13 8.76
C THR A 138 -13.43 21.79 9.29
N LEU A 139 -12.32 21.70 8.55
CA LEU A 139 -11.06 22.35 8.90
C LEU A 139 -11.23 23.87 8.98
N SER A 140 -11.83 24.47 7.95
CA SER A 140 -12.08 25.92 7.94
C SER A 140 -12.95 26.38 9.11
N ILE A 141 -14.01 25.65 9.46
CA ILE A 141 -14.85 25.97 10.63
C ILE A 141 -14.02 25.89 11.91
N ARG A 142 -13.26 24.80 12.12
CA ARG A 142 -12.40 24.58 13.30
C ARG A 142 -11.33 25.66 13.46
N GLU A 143 -10.74 26.13 12.36
CA GLU A 143 -9.74 27.21 12.38
C GLU A 143 -10.36 28.58 12.68
N ASN A 144 -11.56 28.85 12.17
CA ASN A 144 -12.24 30.14 12.36
C ASN A 144 -12.67 30.37 13.81
N ILE A 145 -13.04 29.32 14.52
CA ILE A 145 -13.59 29.45 15.87
C ILE A 145 -12.50 29.67 16.92
N LYS A 146 -11.22 29.70 16.51
CA LYS A 146 -10.03 29.75 17.38
C LYS A 146 -10.12 28.73 18.53
N ASP A 147 -10.92 27.69 18.34
CA ASP A 147 -10.89 26.51 19.17
C ASP A 147 -9.47 25.97 19.00
N GLY A 148 -8.77 25.80 20.11
CA GLY A 148 -7.31 25.74 20.11
C GLY A 148 -6.73 24.62 19.24
N GLU A 149 -5.44 24.39 19.35
CA GLU A 149 -4.83 23.15 18.87
C GLU A 149 -5.42 21.98 19.67
N THR A 150 -6.61 21.51 19.29
CA THR A 150 -7.38 20.45 19.97
C THR A 150 -7.14 19.10 19.31
N GLY A 151 -7.44 18.01 20.03
CA GLY A 151 -7.36 16.66 19.47
C GLY A 151 -8.26 16.46 18.24
N GLU A 152 -9.39 17.17 18.16
CA GLU A 152 -10.29 17.08 17.02
C GLU A 152 -9.74 17.78 15.76
N LEU A 153 -9.00 18.89 15.92
CA LEU A 153 -8.25 19.49 14.81
C LEU A 153 -7.21 18.51 14.26
N ALA A 154 -6.46 17.84 15.13
CA ALA A 154 -5.49 16.83 14.72
C ALA A 154 -6.13 15.64 13.99
N LYS A 155 -7.28 15.14 14.47
CA LYS A 155 -8.06 14.10 13.77
C LYS A 155 -8.47 14.54 12.37
N ASN A 156 -8.94 15.77 12.25
CA ASN A 156 -9.39 16.32 10.98
C ASN A 156 -8.24 16.47 9.96
N LEU A 157 -7.10 17.04 10.39
CA LEU A 157 -5.88 17.12 9.60
C LEU A 157 -5.38 15.73 9.17
N ASN A 158 -5.38 14.75 10.08
CA ASN A 158 -5.02 13.36 9.78
C ASN A 158 -5.93 12.74 8.71
N SER A 159 -7.24 12.98 8.77
CA SER A 159 -8.18 12.48 7.76
C SER A 159 -7.90 13.07 6.37
N ILE A 160 -7.64 14.37 6.27
CA ILE A 160 -7.28 15.02 5.00
C ILE A 160 -5.94 14.48 4.49
N ALA A 161 -4.93 14.35 5.36
CA ALA A 161 -3.63 13.81 5.00
C ALA A 161 -3.70 12.37 4.51
N ALA A 162 -4.56 11.53 5.13
CA ALA A 162 -4.79 10.16 4.69
C ALA A 162 -5.37 10.12 3.27
N LEU A 163 -6.37 10.95 2.95
CA LEU A 163 -6.92 11.03 1.58
C LEU A 163 -5.87 11.49 0.56
N TYR A 164 -4.99 12.42 0.94
CA TYR A 164 -3.87 12.82 0.08
C TYR A 164 -2.86 11.70 -0.13
N ARG A 165 -2.50 10.96 0.93
CA ARG A 165 -1.61 9.81 0.83
C ARG A 165 -2.21 8.70 -0.04
N ASP A 166 -3.49 8.38 0.15
CA ASP A 166 -4.18 7.33 -0.60
C ASP A 166 -4.30 7.69 -2.11
N THR A 167 -4.16 8.97 -2.46
CA THR A 167 -4.08 9.47 -3.85
C THR A 167 -2.66 9.83 -4.30
N ALA A 168 -1.63 9.35 -3.57
CA ALA A 168 -0.22 9.60 -3.81
C ALA A 168 0.20 11.09 -3.86
N LYS A 169 -0.59 11.99 -3.27
CA LYS A 169 -0.32 13.44 -3.17
C LYS A 169 0.46 13.76 -1.90
N TYR A 170 1.64 13.15 -1.76
CA TYR A 170 2.43 13.19 -0.52
C TYR A 170 2.88 14.60 -0.11
N THR A 171 3.18 15.46 -1.08
CA THR A 171 3.55 16.86 -0.85
C THR A 171 2.43 17.69 -0.22
N LEU A 172 1.16 17.30 -0.39
CA LEU A 172 0.02 17.93 0.26
C LEU A 172 -0.27 17.30 1.63
N ALA A 173 0.06 16.02 1.83
CA ALA A 173 -0.13 15.32 3.11
C ALA A 173 0.90 15.74 4.16
N GLU A 174 2.15 15.94 3.76
CA GLU A 174 3.28 16.28 4.65
C GLU A 174 3.02 17.47 5.59
N PRO A 175 2.69 18.69 5.10
CA PRO A 175 2.50 19.84 5.98
C PRO A 175 1.33 19.65 6.97
N LEU A 176 0.32 18.87 6.59
CA LEU A 176 -0.79 18.53 7.48
C LEU A 176 -0.32 17.60 8.60
N LEU A 177 0.46 16.58 8.30
CA LEU A 177 0.96 15.62 9.28
C LEU A 177 2.01 16.24 10.22
N VAL A 178 2.85 17.14 9.72
CA VAL A 178 3.74 17.95 10.58
C VAL A 178 2.90 18.72 11.62
N ARG A 179 1.83 19.38 11.17
CA ARG A 179 0.92 20.10 12.07
C ARG A 179 0.18 19.16 13.03
N VAL A 180 -0.20 17.97 12.59
CA VAL A 180 -0.78 16.93 13.49
C VAL A 180 0.20 16.62 14.62
N VAL A 181 1.48 16.37 14.33
CA VAL A 181 2.49 16.09 15.36
C VAL A 181 2.55 17.24 16.36
N THR A 182 2.69 18.49 15.88
CA THR A 182 2.73 19.68 16.75
C THR A 182 1.51 19.79 17.66
N VAL A 183 0.31 19.63 17.11
CA VAL A 183 -0.96 19.74 17.86
C VAL A 183 -1.04 18.63 18.91
N VAL A 184 -0.77 17.38 18.53
CA VAL A 184 -0.90 16.23 19.43
C VAL A 184 0.13 16.29 20.57
N GLU A 185 1.37 16.72 20.28
CA GLU A 185 2.39 16.93 21.31
C GLU A 185 1.96 17.98 22.33
N LYS A 186 1.37 19.09 21.88
CA LYS A 186 0.89 20.14 22.78
C LYS A 186 -0.29 19.69 23.64
N VAL A 187 -1.22 18.93 23.05
CA VAL A 187 -2.45 18.49 23.73
C VAL A 187 -2.18 17.37 24.74
N SER A 188 -1.35 16.40 24.36
CA SER A 188 -1.20 15.15 25.12
C SER A 188 0.18 14.96 25.74
N GLY A 189 1.13 15.86 25.46
CA GLY A 189 2.52 15.75 25.87
C GLY A 189 3.37 14.95 24.88
N PRO A 190 4.70 15.22 24.81
CA PRO A 190 5.60 14.67 23.79
C PRO A 190 5.82 13.15 23.86
N ASP A 191 5.51 12.53 25.00
CA ASP A 191 5.66 11.09 25.26
C ASP A 191 4.31 10.34 25.22
N SER A 192 3.23 10.97 24.76
CA SER A 192 1.93 10.31 24.67
C SER A 192 1.89 9.29 23.52
N PRO A 193 1.21 8.15 23.68
CA PRO A 193 0.94 7.21 22.58
C PRO A 193 0.34 7.86 21.33
N SER A 194 -0.45 8.93 21.47
CA SER A 194 -1.01 9.67 20.33
C SER A 194 0.07 10.35 19.49
N VAL A 195 1.17 10.79 20.11
CA VAL A 195 2.33 11.33 19.39
C VAL A 195 3.00 10.23 18.57
N ALA A 196 3.17 9.03 19.11
CA ALA A 196 3.72 7.90 18.34
C ALA A 196 2.87 7.57 17.10
N VAL A 197 1.54 7.65 17.19
CA VAL A 197 0.65 7.48 16.03
C VAL A 197 0.86 8.60 15.00
N ALA A 198 0.95 9.86 15.45
CA ALA A 198 1.18 11.00 14.55
C ALA A 198 2.55 10.91 13.83
N LEU A 199 3.61 10.60 14.58
CA LEU A 199 4.96 10.39 14.04
C LEU A 199 4.99 9.27 13.01
N ASN A 200 4.33 8.14 13.31
CA ASN A 200 4.24 7.02 12.39
C ASN A 200 3.56 7.40 11.06
N ASN A 201 2.48 8.18 11.11
CA ASN A 201 1.80 8.63 9.90
C ASN A 201 2.67 9.56 9.06
N LEU A 202 3.39 10.49 9.69
CA LEU A 202 4.33 11.38 9.00
C LEU A 202 5.51 10.59 8.41
N ALA A 203 6.05 9.62 9.15
CA ALA A 203 7.14 8.76 8.69
C ALA A 203 6.77 7.94 7.46
N VAL A 204 5.53 7.45 7.35
CA VAL A 204 5.02 6.82 6.13
C VAL A 204 5.12 7.79 4.95
N VAL A 205 4.64 9.02 5.10
CA VAL A 205 4.68 10.03 4.02
C VAL A 205 6.10 10.41 3.63
N TYR A 206 7.04 10.47 4.57
CA TYR A 206 8.46 10.65 4.25
C TYR A 206 9.04 9.47 3.47
N ARG A 207 8.74 8.24 3.87
CA ARG A 207 9.18 7.04 3.13
C ARG A 207 8.66 7.02 1.70
N GLU A 208 7.38 7.32 1.48
CA GLU A 208 6.78 7.38 0.15
C GLU A 208 7.34 8.52 -0.72
N GLN A 209 7.97 9.53 -0.11
CA GLN A 209 8.72 10.59 -0.80
C GLN A 209 10.21 10.27 -0.95
N ASN A 210 10.65 9.05 -0.60
CA ASN A 210 12.06 8.65 -0.56
C ASN A 210 12.93 9.48 0.41
N LYS A 211 12.30 10.12 1.42
CA LYS A 211 12.96 10.82 2.55
C LYS A 211 13.23 9.81 3.68
N ILE A 212 14.07 8.82 3.39
CA ILE A 212 14.22 7.63 4.23
C ILE A 212 14.83 7.95 5.59
N LYS A 213 15.81 8.86 5.65
CA LYS A 213 16.46 9.28 6.91
C LYS A 213 15.51 10.02 7.84
N GLU A 214 14.65 10.87 7.30
CA GLU A 214 13.63 11.56 8.07
C GLU A 214 12.59 10.57 8.60
N ALA A 215 12.21 9.57 7.80
CA ALA A 215 11.31 8.50 8.26
C ALA A 215 11.93 7.66 9.40
N GLU A 216 13.22 7.30 9.29
CA GLU A 216 13.98 6.56 10.31
C GLU A 216 13.90 7.25 11.68
N VAL A 217 14.22 8.55 11.74
CA VAL A 217 14.19 9.36 12.97
C VAL A 217 12.80 9.34 13.62
N LEU A 218 11.75 9.46 12.83
CA LEU A 218 10.37 9.49 13.34
C LEU A 218 9.91 8.10 13.83
N TYR A 219 10.26 7.01 13.12
CA TYR A 219 9.93 5.66 13.57
C TYR A 219 10.69 5.27 14.84
N ASP A 220 11.97 5.60 14.96
CA ASP A 220 12.76 5.38 16.18
C ASP A 220 12.13 6.11 17.38
N ARG A 221 11.75 7.39 17.20
CA ARG A 221 11.05 8.14 18.25
C ARG A 221 9.71 7.52 18.61
N ALA A 222 8.92 7.11 17.62
CA ALA A 222 7.63 6.44 17.86
C ALA A 222 7.80 5.10 18.59
N LEU A 223 8.86 4.34 18.30
CA LEU A 223 9.22 3.11 19.01
C LEU A 223 9.50 3.39 20.48
N LYS A 224 10.39 4.34 20.79
CA LYS A 224 10.74 4.71 22.19
C LYS A 224 9.51 5.12 23.01
N ILE A 225 8.61 5.90 22.41
CA ILE A 225 7.36 6.30 23.07
C ILE A 225 6.48 5.07 23.39
N ARG A 226 6.31 4.15 22.42
CA ARG A 226 5.47 2.95 22.63
C ARG A 226 6.09 1.96 23.61
N GLU A 227 7.40 1.77 23.59
CA GLU A 227 8.09 0.94 24.58
C GLU A 227 7.89 1.47 26.00
N LYS A 228 7.96 2.80 26.18
CA LYS A 228 7.71 3.45 27.48
C LYS A 228 6.26 3.32 27.92
N ALA A 229 5.30 3.47 27.00
CA ALA A 229 3.87 3.51 27.32
C ALA A 229 3.23 2.12 27.49
N PHE A 230 3.63 1.15 26.68
CA PHE A 230 2.99 -0.17 26.60
C PHE A 230 3.93 -1.33 26.97
N GLY A 231 5.24 -1.06 27.07
CA GLY A 231 6.26 -2.06 27.35
C GLY A 231 6.94 -2.59 26.08
N ALA A 232 8.11 -3.19 26.30
CA ALA A 232 8.98 -3.73 25.26
C ALA A 232 8.38 -4.92 24.48
N GLU A 233 7.39 -5.62 25.05
CA GLU A 233 6.76 -6.82 24.47
C GLU A 233 5.31 -6.59 24.03
N SER A 234 4.87 -5.33 23.86
CA SER A 234 3.49 -5.03 23.46
C SER A 234 3.29 -5.12 21.94
N GLN A 235 2.04 -5.33 21.50
CA GLN A 235 1.68 -5.33 20.07
C GLN A 235 1.93 -3.97 19.41
N GLU A 236 1.70 -2.88 20.14
CA GLU A 236 1.98 -1.51 19.68
C GLU A 236 3.48 -1.32 19.43
N THR A 237 4.33 -1.87 20.30
CA THR A 237 5.78 -1.89 20.11
C THR A 237 6.17 -2.70 18.88
N ALA A 238 5.58 -3.89 18.68
CA ALA A 238 5.81 -4.71 17.48
C ALA A 238 5.45 -3.98 16.17
N ALA A 239 4.38 -3.18 16.16
CA ALA A 239 4.01 -2.36 15.00
C ALA A 239 5.09 -1.31 14.67
N SER A 240 5.67 -0.64 15.69
CA SER A 240 6.79 0.29 15.48
C SER A 240 8.05 -0.42 14.98
N LEU A 241 8.42 -1.54 15.61
CA LEU A 241 9.58 -2.34 15.22
C LEU A 241 9.49 -2.78 13.75
N SER A 242 8.31 -3.24 13.32
CA SER A 242 8.06 -3.65 11.93
C SER A 242 8.27 -2.51 10.93
N ASN A 243 7.84 -1.29 11.29
CA ASN A 243 8.00 -0.12 10.42
C ASN A 243 9.46 0.34 10.31
N LEU A 244 10.19 0.32 11.43
CA LEU A 244 11.63 0.64 11.43
C LEU A 244 12.44 -0.41 10.66
N ALA A 245 12.13 -1.70 10.86
CA ALA A 245 12.77 -2.79 10.11
C ALA A 245 12.54 -2.69 8.60
N ARG A 246 11.35 -2.23 8.18
CA ARG A 246 11.07 -1.95 6.76
C ARG A 246 11.97 -0.83 6.21
N VAL A 247 12.17 0.25 6.97
CA VAL A 247 13.10 1.32 6.58
C VAL A 247 14.52 0.79 6.41
N TYR A 248 15.01 -0.02 7.34
CA TYR A 248 16.32 -0.64 7.22
C TYR A 248 16.44 -1.56 6.00
N ARG A 249 15.42 -2.38 5.72
CA ARG A 249 15.38 -3.18 4.48
C ARG A 249 15.45 -2.34 3.20
N GLU A 250 14.73 -1.22 3.14
CA GLU A 250 14.72 -0.35 1.97
C GLU A 250 16.09 0.33 1.75
N GLU A 251 16.88 0.53 2.80
CA GLU A 251 18.26 1.02 2.71
C GLU A 251 19.30 -0.08 2.49
N GLY A 252 18.90 -1.36 2.41
CA GLY A 252 19.83 -2.50 2.35
C GLY A 252 20.53 -2.81 3.67
N ARG A 253 20.07 -2.23 4.78
CA ARG A 253 20.57 -2.39 6.15
C ARG A 253 19.98 -3.63 6.82
N PHE A 254 20.23 -4.79 6.22
CA PHE A 254 19.58 -6.04 6.62
C PHE A 254 19.99 -6.51 8.02
N GLU A 255 21.25 -6.28 8.40
CA GLU A 255 21.78 -6.62 9.73
C GLU A 255 21.07 -5.88 10.87
N GLU A 256 20.59 -4.65 10.61
CA GLU A 256 19.79 -3.89 11.58
C GLU A 256 18.30 -4.28 11.54
N ALA A 257 17.79 -4.72 10.39
CA ALA A 257 16.40 -5.16 10.24
C ALA A 257 16.12 -6.50 10.92
N GLU A 258 17.07 -7.45 10.84
CA GLU A 258 16.93 -8.81 11.38
C GLU A 258 16.54 -8.85 12.87
N PRO A 259 17.28 -8.22 13.82
CA PRO A 259 16.96 -8.29 15.24
C PRO A 259 15.59 -7.68 15.56
N LEU A 260 15.18 -6.63 14.83
CA LEU A 260 13.86 -6.02 14.99
C LEU A 260 12.76 -6.99 14.56
N LEU A 261 12.89 -7.67 13.42
CA LEU A 261 11.90 -8.63 12.93
C LEU A 261 11.83 -9.89 13.79
N LYS A 262 12.95 -10.38 14.33
CA LYS A 262 12.95 -11.46 15.34
C LYS A 262 12.15 -11.07 16.58
N ARG A 263 12.33 -9.84 17.05
CA ARG A 263 11.59 -9.32 18.21
C ARG A 263 10.10 -9.13 17.90
N VAL A 264 9.75 -8.66 16.70
CA VAL A 264 8.36 -8.62 16.22
C VAL A 264 7.74 -10.01 16.25
N LEU A 265 8.40 -11.00 15.66
CA LEU A 265 7.92 -12.38 15.59
C LEU A 265 7.66 -12.95 16.99
N ALA A 266 8.61 -12.79 17.92
CA ALA A 266 8.45 -13.27 19.29
C ALA A 266 7.24 -12.64 20.02
N ILE A 267 7.01 -11.34 19.82
CA ILE A 267 5.88 -10.64 20.45
C ILE A 267 4.54 -11.15 19.91
N ILE A 268 4.38 -11.20 18.58
CA ILE A 268 3.11 -11.58 17.97
C ILE A 268 2.78 -13.06 18.15
N GLU A 269 3.80 -13.94 18.15
CA GLU A 269 3.62 -15.37 18.42
C GLU A 269 3.15 -15.64 19.85
N LYS A 270 3.62 -14.84 20.82
CA LYS A 270 3.18 -14.94 22.22
C LYS A 270 1.72 -14.56 22.39
N VAL A 271 1.20 -13.66 21.56
CA VAL A 271 -0.22 -13.26 21.59
C VAL A 271 -1.08 -14.31 20.89
N ASP A 272 -0.74 -14.65 19.65
CA ASP A 272 -1.42 -15.66 18.87
C ASP A 272 -0.45 -16.27 17.84
N PRO A 273 0.05 -17.50 18.08
CA PRO A 273 1.03 -18.16 17.22
C PRO A 273 0.46 -18.56 15.86
N GLU A 274 -0.86 -18.53 15.70
CA GLU A 274 -1.53 -18.85 14.44
C GLU A 274 -2.13 -17.63 13.76
N SER A 275 -1.80 -16.40 14.19
CA SER A 275 -2.36 -15.20 13.59
C SER A 275 -1.78 -14.88 12.19
N PRO A 276 -2.53 -14.19 11.32
CA PRO A 276 -2.01 -13.66 10.05
C PRO A 276 -0.79 -12.73 10.22
N SER A 277 -0.63 -12.14 11.40
CA SER A 277 0.54 -11.32 11.71
C SER A 277 1.83 -12.15 11.76
N VAL A 278 1.76 -13.39 12.27
CA VAL A 278 2.90 -14.34 12.29
C VAL A 278 3.34 -14.68 10.87
N VAL A 279 2.39 -14.95 9.96
CA VAL A 279 2.69 -15.17 8.53
C VAL A 279 3.48 -13.99 7.96
N THR A 280 3.01 -12.77 8.20
CA THR A 280 3.62 -11.54 7.68
C THR A 280 5.03 -11.33 8.25
N ALA A 281 5.22 -11.53 9.55
CA ALA A 281 6.53 -11.38 10.17
C ALA A 281 7.54 -12.43 9.70
N LEU A 282 7.11 -13.70 9.57
CA LEU A 282 7.94 -14.77 9.01
C LEU A 282 8.36 -14.47 7.58
N ASN A 283 7.43 -14.03 6.73
CA ASN A 283 7.72 -13.67 5.34
C ASN A 283 8.72 -12.50 5.27
N ASN A 284 8.57 -11.49 6.13
CA ASN A 284 9.49 -10.36 6.20
C ASN A 284 10.88 -10.74 6.69
N LEU A 285 10.97 -11.61 7.71
CA LEU A 285 12.23 -12.10 8.25
C LEU A 285 12.93 -13.02 7.24
N ALA A 286 12.19 -13.88 6.56
CA ALA A 286 12.71 -14.74 5.49
C ALA A 286 13.32 -13.92 4.35
N THR A 287 12.68 -12.80 3.97
CA THR A 287 13.26 -11.88 2.99
C THR A 287 14.58 -11.30 3.48
N VAL A 288 14.68 -10.87 4.74
CA VAL A 288 15.96 -10.38 5.30
C VAL A 288 17.03 -11.47 5.24
N TYR A 289 16.73 -12.68 5.69
CA TYR A 289 17.66 -13.80 5.60
C TYR A 289 18.13 -14.07 4.17
N LYS A 290 17.24 -14.02 3.18
CA LYS A 290 17.60 -14.20 1.77
C LYS A 290 18.57 -13.11 1.29
N GLU A 291 18.32 -11.85 1.61
CA GLU A 291 19.18 -10.73 1.21
C GLU A 291 20.56 -10.78 1.90
N GLU A 292 20.64 -11.34 3.12
CA GLU A 292 21.89 -11.63 3.82
C GLU A 292 22.57 -12.93 3.39
N ALA A 293 22.05 -13.60 2.34
CA ALA A 293 22.50 -14.92 1.88
C ALA A 293 22.41 -16.05 2.94
N LYS A 294 21.60 -15.88 3.98
CA LYS A 294 21.22 -16.92 4.97
C LYS A 294 20.10 -17.79 4.40
N TYR A 295 20.38 -18.47 3.28
CA TYR A 295 19.35 -19.14 2.48
C TYR A 295 18.61 -20.24 3.24
N SER A 296 19.28 -21.02 4.09
CA SER A 296 18.62 -22.08 4.87
C SER A 296 17.68 -21.51 5.94
N ASP A 297 17.99 -20.36 6.54
CA ASP A 297 17.09 -19.68 7.48
C ASP A 297 15.89 -19.08 6.74
N ALA A 298 16.12 -18.51 5.55
CA ALA A 298 15.07 -18.01 4.68
C ALA A 298 14.11 -19.14 4.26
N GLU A 299 14.64 -20.28 3.84
CA GLU A 299 13.86 -21.47 3.47
C GLU A 299 12.98 -21.93 4.63
N ALA A 300 13.56 -22.09 5.84
CA ALA A 300 12.81 -22.51 7.02
C ALA A 300 11.68 -21.54 7.37
N ALA A 301 11.95 -20.23 7.32
CA ALA A 301 10.96 -19.20 7.61
C ALA A 301 9.85 -19.14 6.52
N TYR A 302 10.18 -19.27 5.24
CA TYR A 302 9.19 -19.34 4.16
C TYR A 302 8.33 -20.60 4.23
N LYS A 303 8.93 -21.78 4.47
CA LYS A 303 8.18 -23.04 4.66
C LYS A 303 7.19 -22.91 5.83
N ARG A 304 7.62 -22.33 6.95
CA ARG A 304 6.76 -22.08 8.11
C ARG A 304 5.65 -21.07 7.80
N SER A 305 5.96 -19.98 7.12
CA SER A 305 4.99 -18.96 6.69
C SER A 305 3.92 -19.56 5.78
N ALA A 306 4.33 -20.35 4.78
CA ALA A 306 3.41 -21.02 3.85
C ALA A 306 2.51 -22.04 4.54
N ALA A 307 3.05 -22.86 5.45
CA ALA A 307 2.27 -23.84 6.20
C ALA A 307 1.20 -23.18 7.09
N LEU A 308 1.52 -22.04 7.73
CA LEU A 308 0.56 -21.30 8.53
C LEU A 308 -0.50 -20.61 7.65
N GLU A 309 -0.10 -20.03 6.53
CA GLU A 309 -1.02 -19.40 5.58
C GLU A 309 -2.01 -20.43 4.98
N GLU A 310 -1.53 -21.64 4.66
CA GLU A 310 -2.39 -22.75 4.26
C GLU A 310 -3.40 -23.14 5.34
N LYS A 311 -2.97 -23.17 6.60
CA LYS A 311 -3.85 -23.51 7.71
C LYS A 311 -4.96 -22.46 7.90
N LEU A 312 -4.63 -21.19 7.70
CA LEU A 312 -5.55 -20.07 7.90
C LEU A 312 -6.54 -19.90 6.75
N HIS A 313 -6.08 -20.01 5.51
CA HIS A 313 -6.85 -19.62 4.34
C HIS A 313 -7.05 -20.76 3.31
N GLY A 314 -6.48 -21.93 3.59
CA GLY A 314 -6.60 -23.15 2.77
C GLY A 314 -5.50 -23.30 1.72
N ALA A 315 -5.30 -24.54 1.25
CA ALA A 315 -4.23 -24.90 0.32
C ALA A 315 -4.29 -24.23 -1.07
N SER A 316 -5.46 -23.66 -1.42
CA SER A 316 -5.70 -22.92 -2.68
C SER A 316 -5.72 -21.40 -2.49
N ALA A 317 -5.34 -20.87 -1.33
CA ALA A 317 -5.36 -19.43 -1.07
C ALA A 317 -4.35 -18.70 -1.97
N TYR A 318 -4.80 -17.63 -2.64
CA TYR A 318 -3.93 -16.82 -3.50
C TYR A 318 -2.78 -16.16 -2.74
N SER A 319 -2.99 -15.86 -1.45
CA SER A 319 -1.98 -15.31 -0.54
C SER A 319 -0.75 -16.21 -0.35
N LEU A 320 -0.82 -17.50 -0.72
CA LEU A 320 0.34 -18.39 -0.77
C LEU A 320 1.30 -18.05 -1.92
N ALA A 321 0.81 -17.51 -3.04
CA ALA A 321 1.60 -17.25 -4.23
C ALA A 321 2.89 -16.46 -3.97
N PRO A 322 2.89 -15.30 -3.29
CA PRO A 322 4.11 -14.55 -3.01
C PRO A 322 5.09 -15.30 -2.08
N ILE A 323 4.57 -16.02 -1.08
CA ILE A 323 5.39 -16.79 -0.13
C ILE A 323 6.09 -17.94 -0.86
N LEU A 324 5.33 -18.72 -1.64
CA LEU A 324 5.83 -19.85 -2.41
C LEU A 324 6.78 -19.41 -3.54
N THR A 325 6.53 -18.26 -4.17
CA THR A 325 7.46 -17.70 -5.17
C THR A 325 8.83 -17.43 -4.54
N ASN A 326 8.87 -16.77 -3.38
CA ASN A 326 10.13 -16.50 -2.70
C ASN A 326 10.80 -17.78 -2.19
N LEU A 327 10.02 -18.75 -1.70
CA LEU A 327 10.55 -20.07 -1.33
C LEU A 327 11.22 -20.75 -2.52
N ALA A 328 10.58 -20.78 -3.69
CA ALA A 328 11.15 -21.39 -4.88
C ALA A 328 12.43 -20.70 -5.35
N LEU A 329 12.52 -19.37 -5.23
CA LEU A 329 13.75 -18.62 -5.53
C LEU A 329 14.89 -19.01 -4.58
N VAL A 330 14.63 -19.13 -3.27
CA VAL A 330 15.63 -19.59 -2.29
C VAL A 330 16.08 -21.02 -2.60
N LEU A 331 15.13 -21.93 -2.88
CA LEU A 331 15.44 -23.32 -3.23
C LEU A 331 16.30 -23.40 -4.51
N ASN A 332 16.03 -22.57 -5.51
CA ASN A 332 16.86 -22.50 -6.72
C ASN A 332 18.29 -22.03 -6.40
N ILE A 333 18.46 -20.99 -5.58
CA ILE A 333 19.80 -20.50 -5.18
C ILE A 333 20.59 -21.59 -4.45
N GLU A 334 19.93 -22.41 -3.63
CA GLU A 334 20.53 -23.57 -2.95
C GLU A 334 20.69 -24.80 -3.87
N ALA A 335 20.42 -24.67 -5.18
CA ALA A 335 20.44 -25.77 -6.16
C ALA A 335 19.51 -26.95 -5.81
N LYS A 336 18.43 -26.70 -5.06
CA LYS A 336 17.38 -27.68 -4.70
C LYS A 336 16.28 -27.71 -5.76
N ASP A 337 16.67 -27.95 -7.01
CA ASP A 337 15.79 -27.92 -8.18
C ASP A 337 14.55 -28.82 -8.07
N THR A 338 14.72 -30.00 -7.45
CA THR A 338 13.63 -30.97 -7.27
C THR A 338 12.58 -30.53 -6.26
N GLU A 339 12.93 -29.61 -5.35
CA GLU A 339 11.99 -28.98 -4.42
C GLU A 339 11.41 -27.68 -5.02
N ALA A 340 12.19 -26.91 -5.78
CA ALA A 340 11.76 -25.65 -6.36
C ALA A 340 10.64 -25.82 -7.41
N GLU A 341 10.75 -26.84 -8.27
CA GLU A 341 9.78 -27.10 -9.34
C GLU A 341 8.33 -27.31 -8.83
N PRO A 342 8.05 -28.23 -7.90
CA PRO A 342 6.68 -28.42 -7.39
C PRO A 342 6.15 -27.19 -6.66
N VAL A 343 7.00 -26.43 -5.96
CA VAL A 343 6.61 -25.17 -5.31
C VAL A 343 6.16 -24.13 -6.35
N MET A 344 6.90 -23.99 -7.46
CA MET A 344 6.54 -23.04 -8.51
C MET A 344 5.30 -23.47 -9.31
N LYS A 345 5.13 -24.77 -9.58
CA LYS A 345 3.89 -25.30 -10.16
C LYS A 345 2.68 -24.98 -9.28
N ARG A 346 2.85 -25.03 -7.96
CA ARG A 346 1.82 -24.64 -7.01
C ARG A 346 1.50 -23.15 -7.05
N VAL A 347 2.50 -22.27 -7.23
CA VAL A 347 2.27 -20.82 -7.46
C VAL A 347 1.35 -20.60 -8.67
N ILE A 348 1.62 -21.29 -9.78
CA ILE A 348 0.82 -21.21 -11.01
C ILE A 348 -0.62 -21.66 -10.71
N GLU A 349 -0.81 -22.81 -10.04
CA GLU A 349 -2.13 -23.35 -9.71
C GLU A 349 -2.97 -22.38 -8.87
N VAL A 350 -2.43 -21.86 -7.76
CA VAL A 350 -3.19 -20.96 -6.88
C VAL A 350 -3.47 -19.61 -7.55
N THR A 351 -2.55 -19.13 -8.40
CA THR A 351 -2.72 -17.88 -9.15
C THR A 351 -3.78 -18.03 -10.24
N GLU A 352 -3.69 -19.09 -11.04
CA GLU A 352 -4.63 -19.36 -12.13
C GLU A 352 -6.05 -19.61 -11.59
N LYS A 353 -6.18 -20.34 -10.47
CA LYS A 353 -7.49 -20.58 -9.84
C LYS A 353 -8.13 -19.30 -9.30
N ALA A 354 -7.34 -18.39 -8.75
CA ALA A 354 -7.86 -17.18 -8.11
C ALA A 354 -8.16 -16.05 -9.11
N LEU A 355 -7.30 -15.88 -10.12
CA LEU A 355 -7.36 -14.72 -11.03
C LEU A 355 -7.80 -15.09 -12.45
N GLY A 356 -7.74 -16.37 -12.81
CA GLY A 356 -8.07 -16.89 -14.13
C GLY A 356 -6.85 -17.07 -15.05
N PRO A 357 -7.03 -17.72 -16.21
CA PRO A 357 -5.94 -18.15 -17.09
C PRO A 357 -5.28 -17.02 -17.89
N ASP A 358 -5.87 -15.83 -17.90
CA ASP A 358 -5.43 -14.66 -18.68
C ASP A 358 -4.90 -13.51 -17.79
N ASP A 359 -4.75 -13.73 -16.48
CA ASP A 359 -4.31 -12.67 -15.56
C ASP A 359 -2.80 -12.36 -15.70
N PRO A 360 -2.39 -11.07 -15.74
CA PRO A 360 -0.98 -10.69 -15.83
C PRO A 360 -0.08 -11.27 -14.73
N ASN A 361 -0.59 -11.50 -13.51
CA ASN A 361 0.20 -12.10 -12.43
C ASN A 361 0.50 -13.57 -12.69
N LEU A 362 -0.35 -14.28 -13.43
CA LEU A 362 -0.07 -15.64 -13.87
C LEU A 362 1.14 -15.66 -14.82
N ALA A 363 1.28 -14.65 -15.68
CA ALA A 363 2.43 -14.53 -16.57
C ALA A 363 3.76 -14.45 -15.79
N ILE A 364 3.78 -13.74 -14.66
CA ILE A 364 4.97 -13.67 -13.79
C ILE A 364 5.36 -15.05 -13.26
N ALA A 365 4.38 -15.81 -12.73
CA ALA A 365 4.63 -17.16 -12.22
C ALA A 365 5.12 -18.12 -13.32
N LEU A 366 4.52 -18.05 -14.51
CA LEU A 366 4.93 -18.83 -15.68
C LEU A 366 6.35 -18.51 -16.13
N SER A 367 6.72 -17.22 -16.19
CA SER A 367 8.08 -16.78 -16.49
C SER A 367 9.11 -17.33 -15.50
N ASN A 368 8.80 -17.30 -14.19
CA ASN A 368 9.72 -17.80 -13.18
C ASN A 368 9.94 -19.32 -13.29
N LEU A 369 8.89 -20.10 -13.58
CA LEU A 369 9.05 -21.53 -13.85
C LEU A 369 9.81 -21.79 -15.15
N ALA A 370 9.58 -20.98 -16.18
CA ALA A 370 10.31 -21.12 -17.44
C ALA A 370 11.82 -20.87 -17.26
N GLU A 371 12.19 -19.86 -16.47
CA GLU A 371 13.58 -19.59 -16.14
C GLU A 371 14.21 -20.74 -15.34
N LEU A 372 13.50 -21.29 -14.35
CA LEU A 372 13.93 -22.48 -13.62
C LEU A 372 14.19 -23.66 -14.59
N TYR A 373 13.29 -23.90 -15.53
CA TYR A 373 13.47 -24.94 -16.55
C TYR A 373 14.61 -24.64 -17.51
N ARG A 374 14.82 -23.39 -17.92
CA ARG A 374 15.94 -22.99 -18.76
C ARG A 374 17.28 -23.29 -18.08
N GLN A 375 17.41 -22.95 -16.79
CA GLN A 375 18.62 -23.23 -15.99
C GLN A 375 18.90 -24.72 -15.83
N GLN A 376 17.84 -25.54 -15.76
CA GLN A 376 17.93 -27.01 -15.72
C GLN A 376 18.15 -27.66 -17.09
N GLY A 377 18.21 -26.88 -18.19
CA GLY A 377 18.30 -27.39 -19.55
C GLY A 377 17.01 -28.03 -20.09
N LYS A 378 15.89 -27.91 -19.37
CA LYS A 378 14.55 -28.37 -19.78
C LYS A 378 13.91 -27.38 -20.75
N PHE A 379 14.58 -27.12 -21.88
CA PHE A 379 14.23 -26.02 -22.76
C PHE A 379 12.84 -26.13 -23.42
N ALA A 380 12.36 -27.36 -23.68
CA ALA A 380 11.03 -27.58 -24.26
C ALA A 380 9.91 -27.16 -23.29
N ASP A 381 10.06 -27.48 -22.00
CA ASP A 381 9.09 -27.09 -20.97
C ASP A 381 9.11 -25.56 -20.76
N ALA A 382 10.31 -24.96 -20.74
CA ALA A 382 10.46 -23.50 -20.68
C ALA A 382 9.77 -22.79 -21.87
N GLU A 383 9.92 -23.33 -23.09
CA GLU A 383 9.35 -22.76 -24.30
C GLU A 383 7.82 -22.68 -24.24
N GLY A 384 7.16 -23.75 -23.79
CA GLY A 384 5.71 -23.78 -23.63
C GLY A 384 5.20 -22.71 -22.67
N LEU A 385 5.87 -22.55 -21.52
CA LEU A 385 5.54 -21.55 -20.51
C LEU A 385 5.76 -20.12 -21.00
N MET A 386 6.85 -19.86 -21.73
CA MET A 386 7.16 -18.53 -22.26
C MET A 386 6.20 -18.13 -23.38
N LYS A 387 5.76 -19.07 -24.23
CA LYS A 387 4.70 -18.83 -25.22
C LYS A 387 3.37 -18.48 -24.55
N ARG A 388 3.01 -19.20 -23.48
CA ARG A 388 1.81 -18.90 -22.69
C ARG A 388 1.90 -17.51 -22.04
N THR A 389 3.05 -17.19 -21.45
CA THR A 389 3.34 -15.87 -20.86
C THR A 389 3.19 -14.75 -21.89
N LEU A 390 3.75 -14.93 -23.09
CA LEU A 390 3.66 -13.96 -24.18
C LEU A 390 2.21 -13.73 -24.62
N ALA A 391 1.40 -14.79 -24.72
CA ALA A 391 -0.02 -14.67 -25.06
C ALA A 391 -0.79 -13.85 -24.02
N ILE A 392 -0.56 -14.11 -22.72
CA ILE A 392 -1.20 -13.37 -21.61
C ILE A 392 -0.79 -11.89 -21.62
N ARG A 393 0.52 -11.60 -21.68
CA ARG A 393 1.02 -10.22 -21.69
C ARG A 393 0.55 -9.44 -22.90
N SER A 394 0.60 -10.04 -24.10
CA SER A 394 0.10 -9.39 -25.32
C SER A 394 -1.38 -9.04 -25.25
N LYS A 395 -2.20 -9.92 -24.67
CA LYS A 395 -3.64 -9.68 -24.50
C LYS A 395 -3.94 -8.61 -23.46
N SER A 396 -3.23 -8.61 -22.33
CA SER A 396 -3.52 -7.74 -21.18
C SER A 396 -2.88 -6.35 -21.28
N LEU A 397 -1.66 -6.26 -21.79
CA LEU A 397 -0.88 -5.03 -21.85
C LEU A 397 -0.87 -4.38 -23.24
N GLY A 398 -1.28 -5.12 -24.27
CA GLY A 398 -1.18 -4.75 -25.67
C GLY A 398 0.15 -5.18 -26.31
N ALA A 399 0.12 -5.48 -27.61
CA ALA A 399 1.26 -6.03 -28.34
C ALA A 399 2.51 -5.12 -28.38
N ASP A 400 2.32 -3.82 -28.20
CA ASP A 400 3.40 -2.82 -28.19
C ASP A 400 3.97 -2.56 -26.78
N ASN A 401 3.56 -3.31 -25.74
CA ASN A 401 4.06 -3.06 -24.40
C ASN A 401 5.54 -3.49 -24.22
N PRO A 402 6.38 -2.73 -23.50
CA PRO A 402 7.76 -3.12 -23.21
C PRO A 402 7.94 -4.50 -22.54
N GLU A 403 6.97 -4.96 -21.74
CA GLU A 403 7.02 -6.31 -21.15
C GLU A 403 6.81 -7.42 -22.18
N VAL A 404 6.01 -7.15 -23.23
CA VAL A 404 5.86 -8.06 -24.37
C VAL A 404 7.18 -8.17 -25.13
N ALA A 405 7.89 -7.05 -25.32
CA ALA A 405 9.21 -7.05 -25.93
C ALA A 405 10.24 -7.87 -25.12
N THR A 406 10.19 -7.75 -23.78
CA THR A 406 11.05 -8.54 -22.89
C THR A 406 10.79 -10.04 -23.08
N ASN A 407 9.52 -10.45 -23.12
CA ASN A 407 9.15 -11.85 -23.43
C ASN A 407 9.68 -12.35 -24.76
N HIS A 408 9.59 -11.54 -25.82
CA HIS A 408 10.12 -11.89 -27.13
C HIS A 408 11.64 -12.08 -27.08
N SER A 409 12.36 -11.20 -26.39
CA SER A 409 13.81 -11.32 -26.20
C SER A 409 14.19 -12.56 -25.41
N ASP A 410 13.47 -12.89 -24.34
CA ASP A 410 13.73 -14.09 -23.55
C ASP A 410 13.48 -15.34 -24.39
N LEU A 411 12.38 -15.38 -25.17
CA LEU A 411 12.07 -16.51 -26.05
C LEU A 411 13.13 -16.69 -27.14
N ALA A 412 13.65 -15.58 -27.67
CA ALA A 412 14.74 -15.60 -28.62
C ALA A 412 16.05 -16.15 -28.02
N LEU A 413 16.36 -15.79 -26.77
CA LEU A 413 17.50 -16.34 -26.03
C LEU A 413 17.35 -17.85 -25.81
N LEU A 414 16.16 -18.29 -25.38
CA LEU A 414 15.85 -19.70 -25.20
C LEU A 414 16.01 -20.48 -26.52
N TYR A 415 15.50 -19.96 -27.64
CA TYR A 415 15.69 -20.58 -28.96
C TYR A 415 17.17 -20.65 -29.35
N ARG A 416 17.96 -19.61 -29.06
CA ARG A 416 19.40 -19.63 -29.33
C ARG A 416 20.10 -20.71 -28.50
N GLU A 417 19.75 -20.87 -27.23
CA GLU A 417 20.28 -21.92 -26.34
C GLU A 417 19.92 -23.33 -26.82
N GLN A 418 18.76 -23.50 -27.44
CA GLN A 418 18.35 -24.74 -28.11
C GLN A 418 19.02 -24.96 -29.49
N GLY A 419 19.77 -23.99 -30.02
CA GLY A 419 20.30 -24.02 -31.39
C GLY A 419 19.24 -23.74 -32.47
N LYS A 420 18.02 -23.36 -32.10
CA LYS A 420 16.92 -22.98 -33.01
C LYS A 420 17.10 -21.57 -33.54
N LEU A 421 18.20 -21.34 -34.28
CA LEU A 421 18.59 -19.99 -34.72
C LEU A 421 17.57 -19.33 -35.67
N THR A 422 16.79 -20.14 -36.41
CA THR A 422 15.72 -19.67 -37.31
C THR A 422 14.52 -19.12 -36.54
N ASP A 423 14.25 -19.64 -35.34
CA ASP A 423 13.15 -19.19 -34.48
C ASP A 423 13.59 -18.02 -33.59
N ALA A 424 14.88 -17.96 -33.23
CA ALA A 424 15.45 -16.87 -32.44
C ALA A 424 15.44 -15.53 -33.17
N GLU A 425 15.74 -15.53 -34.48
CA GLU A 425 15.83 -14.30 -35.27
C GLU A 425 14.52 -13.47 -35.30
N PRO A 426 13.35 -14.03 -35.65
CA PRO A 426 12.11 -13.26 -35.64
C PRO A 426 11.74 -12.76 -34.24
N ALA A 427 11.94 -13.58 -33.20
CA ALA A 427 11.65 -13.17 -31.84
C ALA A 427 12.51 -11.98 -31.37
N PHE A 428 13.82 -11.93 -31.70
CA PHE A 428 14.62 -10.73 -31.45
C PHE A 428 14.14 -9.52 -32.25
N LYS A 429 13.74 -9.71 -33.51
CA LYS A 429 13.24 -8.62 -34.35
C LYS A 429 11.94 -8.03 -33.82
N ASP A 430 11.01 -8.87 -33.34
CA ASP A 430 9.77 -8.43 -32.70
C ASP A 430 10.06 -7.60 -31.43
N ALA A 431 10.97 -8.08 -30.58
CA ALA A 431 11.39 -7.34 -29.38
C ALA A 431 11.99 -5.97 -29.72
N ILE A 432 12.88 -5.92 -30.71
CA ILE A 432 13.52 -4.67 -31.17
C ILE A 432 12.47 -3.71 -31.74
N ALA A 433 11.55 -4.19 -32.59
CA ALA A 433 10.53 -3.35 -33.20
C ALA A 433 9.62 -2.67 -32.16
N ILE A 434 9.31 -3.37 -31.06
CA ILE A 434 8.58 -2.78 -29.93
C ILE A 434 9.47 -1.79 -29.18
N GLN A 435 10.70 -2.18 -28.82
CA GLN A 435 11.62 -1.35 -28.05
C GLN A 435 12.03 -0.05 -28.76
N GLU A 436 12.10 -0.04 -30.09
CA GLU A 436 12.34 1.17 -30.89
C GLU A 436 11.27 2.24 -30.64
N LYS A 437 10.02 1.86 -30.36
CA LYS A 437 8.95 2.81 -30.02
C LYS A 437 9.20 3.54 -28.69
N TYR A 438 10.00 2.94 -27.80
CA TYR A 438 10.32 3.45 -26.46
C TYR A 438 11.80 3.77 -26.27
N GLU A 439 12.55 3.97 -27.36
CA GLU A 439 14.01 4.15 -27.33
C GLU A 439 14.43 5.28 -26.37
N LYS A 440 13.66 6.38 -26.31
CA LYS A 440 13.98 7.52 -25.43
C LYS A 440 13.79 7.19 -23.95
N GLN A 441 12.81 6.36 -23.62
CA GLN A 441 12.47 5.99 -22.25
C GLN A 441 13.31 4.82 -21.75
N ARG A 442 13.65 3.88 -22.65
CA ARG A 442 14.32 2.61 -22.32
C ARG A 442 15.45 2.25 -23.31
N PRO A 443 16.43 3.15 -23.55
CA PRO A 443 17.47 2.91 -24.56
C PRO A 443 18.34 1.69 -24.24
N GLY A 444 18.49 1.35 -22.95
CA GLY A 444 19.25 0.18 -22.50
C GLY A 444 18.65 -1.17 -22.90
N GLU A 445 17.33 -1.32 -22.84
CA GLU A 445 16.64 -2.56 -23.25
C GLU A 445 16.81 -2.81 -24.75
N LEU A 446 16.61 -1.77 -25.57
CA LEU A 446 16.87 -1.82 -27.01
C LEU A 446 18.32 -2.21 -27.30
N ALA A 447 19.28 -1.58 -26.61
CA ALA A 447 20.69 -1.89 -26.79
C ALA A 447 21.02 -3.35 -26.45
N ASN A 448 20.37 -3.94 -25.44
CA ASN A 448 20.54 -5.35 -25.07
C ASN A 448 20.04 -6.28 -26.17
N SER A 449 18.82 -6.05 -26.68
CA SER A 449 18.24 -6.88 -27.76
C SER A 449 19.06 -6.78 -29.05
N LEU A 450 19.52 -5.57 -29.41
CA LEU A 450 20.43 -5.36 -30.55
C LEU A 450 21.75 -6.13 -30.40
N ASN A 451 22.37 -6.10 -29.22
CA ASN A 451 23.59 -6.87 -28.94
C ASN A 451 23.34 -8.39 -29.05
N ASN A 452 22.18 -8.87 -28.59
CA ASN A 452 21.85 -10.29 -28.65
C ASN A 452 21.54 -10.76 -30.07
N LEU A 453 20.86 -9.95 -30.88
CA LEU A 453 20.68 -10.23 -32.31
C LEU A 453 22.02 -10.17 -33.06
N ALA A 454 22.92 -9.25 -32.69
CA ALA A 454 24.27 -9.19 -33.25
C ALA A 454 25.05 -10.49 -32.95
N LYS A 455 24.96 -11.02 -31.72
CA LYS A 455 25.53 -12.35 -31.38
C LYS A 455 24.96 -13.44 -32.27
N LEU A 456 23.63 -13.49 -32.43
CA LEU A 456 22.98 -14.47 -33.29
C LEU A 456 23.52 -14.41 -34.73
N TYR A 457 23.63 -13.22 -35.32
CA TYR A 457 24.18 -13.04 -36.68
C TYR A 457 25.66 -13.39 -36.79
N ARG A 458 26.47 -13.09 -35.77
CA ARG A 458 27.88 -13.54 -35.70
C ARG A 458 27.97 -15.07 -35.67
N ASP A 459 27.05 -15.73 -34.99
CA ASP A 459 27.03 -17.19 -34.87
C ASP A 459 26.53 -17.84 -36.18
N GLN A 460 25.64 -17.17 -36.91
CA GLN A 460 25.19 -17.55 -38.27
C GLN A 460 26.19 -17.19 -39.40
N GLY A 461 27.25 -16.42 -39.12
CA GLY A 461 28.20 -15.96 -40.14
C GLY A 461 27.76 -14.71 -40.93
N LYS A 462 26.66 -14.07 -40.56
CA LYS A 462 26.17 -12.79 -41.10
C LYS A 462 26.95 -11.61 -40.49
N LEU A 463 28.25 -11.53 -40.82
CA LEU A 463 29.19 -10.68 -40.09
C LEU A 463 28.92 -9.17 -40.28
N ALA A 464 28.48 -8.76 -41.47
CA ALA A 464 28.22 -7.33 -41.76
C ALA A 464 26.99 -6.81 -41.00
N GLU A 465 25.91 -7.60 -40.98
CA GLU A 465 24.70 -7.30 -40.23
C GLU A 465 24.97 -7.30 -38.72
N SER A 466 25.79 -8.25 -38.25
CA SER A 466 26.26 -8.30 -36.86
C SER A 466 27.04 -7.03 -36.48
N GLU A 467 27.96 -6.57 -37.35
CA GLU A 467 28.78 -5.37 -37.11
C GLU A 467 27.90 -4.11 -36.97
N ALA A 468 26.88 -3.96 -37.83
CA ALA A 468 25.95 -2.83 -37.75
C ALA A 468 25.19 -2.79 -36.42
N LEU A 469 24.70 -3.94 -35.96
CA LEU A 469 23.94 -4.07 -34.72
C LEU A 469 24.82 -3.83 -33.47
N TYR A 470 26.06 -4.36 -33.45
CA TYR A 470 26.98 -4.07 -32.34
C TYR A 470 27.32 -2.59 -32.24
N LYS A 471 27.57 -1.90 -33.36
CA LYS A 471 27.82 -0.45 -33.37
C LYS A 471 26.65 0.32 -32.79
N ARG A 472 25.42 0.01 -33.22
CA ARG A 472 24.20 0.67 -32.71
C ARG A 472 23.99 0.40 -31.22
N SER A 473 24.15 -0.86 -30.79
CA SER A 473 24.06 -1.23 -29.37
C SER A 473 25.09 -0.50 -28.51
N LEU A 474 26.35 -0.45 -28.95
CA LEU A 474 27.43 0.22 -28.24
C LEU A 474 27.14 1.73 -28.07
N ALA A 475 26.75 2.41 -29.15
CA ALA A 475 26.39 3.82 -29.10
C ALA A 475 25.25 4.11 -28.12
N LEU A 476 24.19 3.29 -28.12
CA LEU A 476 23.09 3.42 -27.16
C LEU A 476 23.54 3.19 -25.72
N ARG A 477 24.38 2.18 -25.45
CA ARG A 477 24.90 1.94 -24.10
C ARG A 477 25.80 3.06 -23.61
N GLU A 478 26.66 3.60 -24.46
CA GLU A 478 27.51 4.75 -24.13
C GLU A 478 26.69 6.00 -23.81
N GLN A 479 25.65 6.27 -24.60
CA GLN A 479 24.74 7.38 -24.35
C GLN A 479 23.94 7.20 -23.05
N THR A 480 23.52 5.96 -22.75
CA THR A 480 22.64 5.67 -21.60
C THR A 480 23.40 5.61 -20.28
N TYR A 481 24.56 4.95 -20.28
CA TYR A 481 25.29 4.62 -19.05
C TYR A 481 26.61 5.37 -18.89
N GLY A 482 27.06 6.03 -19.96
CA GLY A 482 28.37 6.65 -20.04
C GLY A 482 29.45 5.70 -20.56
N ALA A 483 30.49 6.27 -21.15
CA ALA A 483 31.53 5.53 -21.88
C ALA A 483 32.41 4.60 -21.01
N ASN A 484 32.32 4.70 -19.67
CA ASN A 484 33.11 3.94 -18.69
C ASN A 484 32.26 2.96 -17.85
N ASP A 485 31.05 2.63 -18.30
CA ASP A 485 30.20 1.67 -17.61
C ASP A 485 30.56 0.22 -17.97
N SER A 486 30.45 -0.72 -17.04
CA SER A 486 30.78 -2.14 -17.26
C SER A 486 29.94 -2.78 -18.38
N ARG A 487 28.71 -2.30 -18.63
CA ARG A 487 27.87 -2.76 -19.74
C ARG A 487 28.43 -2.34 -21.10
N VAL A 488 29.15 -1.21 -21.17
CA VAL A 488 29.89 -0.80 -22.37
C VAL A 488 31.06 -1.75 -22.61
N ALA A 489 31.82 -2.10 -21.56
CA ALA A 489 32.91 -3.08 -21.65
C ALA A 489 32.41 -4.43 -22.20
N ALA A 490 31.30 -4.95 -21.68
CA ALA A 490 30.71 -6.20 -22.17
C ALA A 490 30.31 -6.15 -23.67
N SER A 491 29.80 -5.00 -24.16
CA SER A 491 29.53 -4.81 -25.59
C SER A 491 30.82 -4.75 -26.43
N LEU A 492 31.84 -4.07 -25.93
CA LEU A 492 33.15 -3.98 -26.59
C LEU A 492 33.79 -5.37 -26.75
N ARG A 493 33.77 -6.20 -25.71
CA ARG A 493 34.23 -7.60 -25.77
C ARG A 493 33.50 -8.39 -26.86
N ASN A 494 32.16 -8.31 -26.88
CA ASN A 494 31.37 -9.02 -27.90
C ASN A 494 31.69 -8.53 -29.32
N TYR A 495 31.91 -7.23 -29.49
CA TYR A 495 32.25 -6.64 -30.77
C TYR A 495 33.68 -7.01 -31.20
N ALA A 496 34.65 -7.04 -30.28
CA ALA A 496 36.00 -7.54 -30.53
C ALA A 496 35.99 -8.98 -31.04
N MET A 497 35.18 -9.86 -30.44
CA MET A 497 35.01 -11.23 -30.92
C MET A 497 34.50 -11.29 -32.37
N LEU A 498 33.58 -10.40 -32.76
CA LEU A 498 33.14 -10.30 -34.15
C LEU A 498 34.28 -9.82 -35.06
N LEU A 499 35.00 -8.78 -34.66
CA LEU A 499 36.09 -8.21 -35.45
C LEU A 499 37.18 -9.25 -35.75
N ARG A 500 37.51 -10.12 -34.77
CA ARG A 500 38.40 -11.28 -35.00
C ARG A 500 37.85 -12.26 -36.03
N LYS A 501 36.55 -12.58 -35.97
CA LYS A 501 35.90 -13.42 -37.02
C LYS A 501 35.94 -12.78 -38.41
N MET A 502 36.05 -11.46 -38.48
CA MET A 502 36.21 -10.69 -39.73
C MET A 502 37.69 -10.47 -40.13
N SER A 503 38.64 -11.07 -39.40
CA SER A 503 40.08 -10.85 -39.56
C SER A 503 40.52 -9.38 -39.41
N LYS A 504 39.83 -8.62 -38.54
CA LYS A 504 40.14 -7.23 -38.17
C LYS A 504 40.80 -7.15 -36.79
N ASP A 505 41.87 -7.91 -36.59
CA ASP A 505 42.47 -8.11 -35.25
C ASP A 505 42.94 -6.82 -34.58
N ALA A 506 43.55 -5.90 -35.35
CA ALA A 506 44.00 -4.61 -34.81
C ALA A 506 42.86 -3.74 -34.25
N ASP A 507 41.64 -3.84 -34.81
CA ASP A 507 40.49 -3.13 -34.28
C ASP A 507 39.85 -3.89 -33.11
N ALA A 508 39.88 -5.22 -33.13
CA ALA A 508 39.48 -6.05 -32.00
C ALA A 508 40.30 -5.74 -30.75
N ASP A 509 41.63 -5.64 -30.89
CA ASP A 509 42.55 -5.37 -29.78
C ASP A 509 42.33 -3.97 -29.18
N LYS A 510 41.93 -2.98 -29.99
CA LYS A 510 41.51 -1.66 -29.48
C LYS A 510 40.23 -1.76 -28.63
N MET A 511 39.25 -2.56 -29.07
CA MET A 511 38.01 -2.74 -28.31
C MET A 511 38.28 -3.46 -26.98
N ASP A 512 39.14 -4.49 -26.98
CA ASP A 512 39.53 -5.22 -25.78
C ASP A 512 40.33 -4.36 -24.81
N ALA A 513 41.35 -3.64 -25.28
CA ALA A 513 42.12 -2.74 -24.43
C ALA A 513 41.23 -1.67 -23.77
N ARG A 514 40.20 -1.19 -24.50
CA ARG A 514 39.21 -0.28 -23.94
C ARG A 514 38.32 -0.95 -22.91
N ALA A 515 37.84 -2.17 -23.15
CA ALA A 515 37.05 -2.93 -22.20
C ALA A 515 37.84 -3.17 -20.90
N GLU A 516 39.10 -3.58 -20.99
CA GLU A 516 40.01 -3.80 -19.86
C GLU A 516 40.21 -2.52 -19.03
N ALA A 517 40.42 -1.39 -19.69
CA ALA A 517 40.56 -0.11 -19.02
C ALA A 517 39.30 0.34 -18.26
N ILE A 518 38.12 -0.09 -18.72
CA ILE A 518 36.84 0.14 -18.01
C ILE A 518 36.74 -0.80 -16.81
N GLU A 519 36.95 -2.10 -17.03
CA GLU A 519 36.88 -3.16 -16.01
C GLU A 519 37.83 -2.88 -14.82
N ALA A 520 39.08 -2.50 -15.09
CA ALA A 520 40.08 -2.17 -14.07
C ALA A 520 39.69 -0.95 -13.19
N LYS A 521 38.89 -0.03 -13.72
CA LYS A 521 38.41 1.14 -12.97
C LYS A 521 37.21 0.81 -12.09
N SER A 522 36.39 -0.15 -12.48
CA SER A 522 35.28 -0.65 -11.66
C SER A 522 35.78 -1.42 -10.44
N ASP A 523 36.81 -2.26 -10.60
CA ASP A 523 37.37 -3.06 -9.51
C ASP A 523 38.04 -2.19 -8.43
N ASN A 524 38.68 -1.09 -8.84
CA ASN A 524 39.26 -0.11 -7.90
C ASN A 524 38.20 0.66 -7.09
N LYS A 525 36.92 0.70 -7.50
CA LYS A 525 35.86 1.29 -6.67
C LYS A 525 35.31 0.34 -5.62
N LEU A 526 35.45 -0.97 -5.82
CA LEU A 526 35.03 -1.99 -4.85
C LEU A 526 36.05 -2.19 -3.72
N ASN A 527 37.33 -1.85 -3.96
CA ASN A 527 38.41 -1.97 -2.97
C ASN A 527 38.64 -0.73 -2.07
N ILE A 528 37.78 0.30 -2.14
CA ILE A 528 37.94 1.56 -1.36
C ILE A 528 36.76 1.80 -0.39
N ASN A 529 35.89 0.82 -0.16
CA ASN A 529 34.82 0.93 0.86
C ASN A 529 34.95 -0.12 1.95
#